data_AF-A0A1V4SKB7-F1
#
_entry.id   AF-A0A1V4SKB7-F1
#
_cell.length_a   1.000
_cell.length_b   1.000
_cell.length_c   1.000
_cell.angle_alpha   90.00
_cell.angle_beta   90.00
_cell.angle_gamma   90.00
#
_symmetry.space_group_name_H-M   'P 1'
#
loop_
_entity.id
_entity.type
_entity.pdbx_description
1 polymer ?
#
loop_
_entity_poly.entity_id
_entity_poly.type
_entity_poly.pdbx_seq_one_letter_code
_entity_poly.pdbx_strand_id
1 'polypeptide(L)' 'MIFLLELTGIIIYYIVRDLVPIIKEKKRLAAGAFISLIILVYTASILISLEVVIPSPSQPLKKVVATIWHLQLK' A
#
# COMPACT_ATOMS: atom_id res chain seq x y z
N MET A 1 5.38 12.50 -11.18
CA MET A 1 5.82 13.54 -10.21
C MET A 1 4.68 14.26 -9.52
N ILE A 2 3.69 14.82 -10.22
CA ILE A 2 2.53 15.52 -9.61
C ILE A 2 1.77 14.61 -8.63
N PHE A 3 1.49 13.36 -9.02
CA PHE A 3 0.86 12.36 -8.17
C PHE A 3 1.56 12.14 -6.81
N LEU A 4 2.90 12.10 -6.78
CA LEU A 4 3.65 11.92 -5.54
C LEU A 4 3.54 13.14 -4.61
N LEU A 5 3.48 14.34 -5.18
CA LEU A 5 3.31 15.58 -4.41
C LEU A 5 1.93 15.63 -3.73
N GLU A 6 0.87 15.29 -4.46
CA GLU A 6 -0.49 15.20 -3.91
C GLU A 6 -0.58 14.14 -2.81
N LEU A 7 0.00 12.95 -3.05
CA LEU A 7 0.03 11.86 -2.09
C LEU A 7 0.77 12.27 -0.80
N THR A 8 1.87 13.01 -0.93
CA THR A 8 2.64 13.51 0.21
C THR A 8 1.82 14.50 1.05
N GLY A 9 1.08 15.40 0.40
CA GLY A 9 0.16 16.32 1.09
C GLY A 9 -0.94 15.59 1.87
N ILE A 10 -1.54 14.56 1.27
CA ILE A 10 -2.56 13.72 1.91
C ILE A 10 -1.98 12.99 3.13
N ILE A 11 -0.78 12.41 3.00
CA ILE A 11 -0.11 11.71 4.11
C ILE A 11 0.15 12.67 5.28
N ILE A 12 0.65 13.88 5.00
CA ILE A 12 0.90 14.90 6.03
C ILE A 12 -0.41 15.25 6.75
N TYR A 13 -1.50 15.44 6.00
CA TYR A 13 -2.82 15.71 6.57
C TYR A 13 -3.27 14.61 7.54
N TYR A 14 -3.18 13.33 7.14
CA TYR A 14 -3.53 12.20 7.99
C TYR A 14 -2.61 12.05 9.21
N ILE A 15 -1.31 12.36 9.07
CA ILE A 15 -0.38 12.33 10.20
C ILE A 15 -0.80 13.36 11.26
N VAL A 16 -1.06 14.60 10.84
CA VAL A 16 -1.41 15.69 11.77
C VAL A 16 -2.81 15.48 12.38
N ARG A 17 -3.78 15.08 11.55
CA ARG A 17 -5.17 14.93 11.99
C ARG A 17 -5.42 13.68 12.82
N ASP A 18 -4.83 12.54 12.45
CA ASP A 18 -5.15 11.25 13.05
C ASP A 18 -3.98 10.67 13.85
N LEU A 19 -2.78 10.57 13.26
CA LEU A 19 -1.66 9.89 13.92
C LEU A 19 -1.21 10.61 15.21
N VAL A 20 -1.12 11.94 15.19
CA VAL A 20 -0.76 12.75 16.37
C VAL A 20 -1.73 12.51 17.54
N PRO A 21 -3.06 12.63 17.38
CA PRO A 21 -4.00 12.31 18.46
C PRO A 21 -3.94 10.84 18.89
N ILE A 22 -3.79 9.89 17.97
CA ILE A 22 -3.67 8.45 18.32
C ILE A 22 -2.45 8.18 19.23
N ILE A 23 -1.32 8.85 18.94
CA ILE A 23 -0.11 8.77 19.78
C ILE A 23 -0.35 9.43 21.14
N LYS A 24 -1.01 10.59 21.18
CA LYS A 24 -1.36 11.29 22.43
C LYS A 24 -2.28 10.44 23.32
N GLU A 25 -3.23 9.72 22.73
CA GLU A 25 -4.11 8.78 23.43
C GLU A 25 -3.43 7.46 23.85
N LYS A 26 -2.11 7.33 23.63
CA LYS A 26 -1.30 6.14 23.96
C LYS A 26 -1.80 4.84 23.32
N LYS A 27 -2.58 4.89 22.24
CA LYS A 27 -3.07 3.73 21.49
C LYS A 27 -1.97 3.16 20.60
N ARG A 28 -0.98 2.51 21.21
CA ARG A 28 0.25 2.01 20.54
C ARG A 28 -0.02 1.05 19.38
N LEU A 29 -1.01 0.16 19.51
CA LEU A 29 -1.39 -0.76 18.44
C LEU A 29 -1.99 -0.03 17.24
N ALA A 30 -2.89 0.93 17.48
CA ALA A 30 -3.49 1.74 16.42
C ALA A 30 -2.42 2.62 15.74
N ALA A 31 -1.52 3.23 16.51
CA ALA A 31 -0.41 4.00 15.97
C ALA A 31 0.50 3.13 15.07
N GLY A 32 0.84 1.92 15.52
CA GLY A 32 1.64 0.98 14.75
C GLY A 32 0.96 0.57 13.43
N ALA A 33 -0.33 0.25 13.47
CA ALA A 33 -1.11 -0.08 12.27
C ALA A 33 -1.22 1.09 11.30
N PHE A 34 -1.37 2.31 11.82
CA PHE A 34 -1.47 3.51 10.98
C PHE A 34 -0.14 3.84 10.30
N ILE A 35 0.97 3.72 11.03
CA ILE A 35 2.32 3.92 10.49
C ILE A 35 2.63 2.86 9.43
N SER A 36 2.30 1.59 9.67
CA SER A 36 2.56 0.52 8.69
C SER A 36 1.76 0.73 7.39
N LEU A 37 0.51 1.18 7.50
CA LEU A 37 -0.31 1.57 6.34
C LEU A 37 0.31 2.72 5.55
N ILE A 38 0.78 3.78 6.22
CA ILE A 38 1.45 4.91 5.56
C ILE A 38 2.69 4.43 4.79
N ILE A 39 3.52 3.59 5.43
CA ILE A 39 4.73 3.02 4.80
C ILE A 39 4.37 2.19 3.57
N LEU A 40 3.33 1.35 3.67
CA LEU A 40 2.88 0.50 2.57
C LEU A 40 2.44 1.33 1.37
N VAL A 41 1.60 2.36 1.61
CA VAL A 41 1.09 3.25 0.56
C VAL A 41 2.22 4.03 -0.10
N TYR A 42 3.17 4.54 0.69
CA TYR A 42 4.30 5.30 0.15
C TYR A 42 5.23 4.42 -0.69
N THR A 43 5.52 3.21 -0.21
CA THR A 43 6.32 2.22 -0.95
C THR A 43 5.64 1.81 -2.26
N ALA A 44 4.34 1.53 -2.23
CA ALA A 44 3.57 1.23 -3.43
C ALA A 44 3.59 2.38 -4.45
N SER A 45 3.48 3.62 -3.96
CA SER A 45 3.50 4.81 -4.82
C SER A 45 4.86 5.04 -5.50
N ILE A 46 5.96 4.74 -4.79
CA ILE A 46 7.31 4.74 -5.37
C ILE A 46 7.44 3.65 -6.43
N LEU A 47 7.02 2.42 -6.13
CA LEU A 47 7.07 1.31 -7.08
C LEU A 47 6.29 1.61 -8.38
N ILE A 48 5.09 2.19 -8.26
CA ILE A 48 4.29 2.65 -9.40
C ILE A 48 5.04 3.73 -10.19
N SER A 49 5.66 4.68 -9.49
CA SER A 49 6.39 5.79 -10.15
C SER A 49 7.67 5.32 -10.86
N LEU A 50 8.26 4.21 -10.43
CA LEU A 50 9.41 3.57 -11.06
C LEU A 50 9.01 2.65 -12.22
N GLU A 51 7.73 2.63 -12.61
CA GLU A 51 7.17 1.70 -13.61
C GLU A 51 7.49 0.23 -13.30
N VAL A 52 7.75 -0.09 -12.03
CA VAL A 52 7.95 -1.45 -11.60
C VAL A 52 6.60 -2.13 -11.80
N VAL A 53 6.54 -3.04 -12.78
CA VAL A 53 5.38 -3.89 -13.03
C VAL A 53 5.19 -4.73 -11.78
N ILE A 54 4.39 -4.25 -10.83
CA ILE A 54 3.91 -5.06 -9.72
C ILE A 54 2.97 -6.06 -10.38
N PRO A 55 3.34 -7.36 -10.50
CA PRO A 55 2.42 -8.33 -11.05
C PRO A 55 1.17 -8.29 -10.18
N SER A 56 0.03 -7.98 -10.79
CA SER A 56 -1.25 -8.03 -10.08
C SER A 56 -1.31 -9.35 -9.32
N PRO A 57 -1.66 -9.37 -8.02
CA PRO A 57 -1.75 -10.62 -7.25
C PRO A 57 -2.68 -11.64 -7.92
N SER A 58 -3.57 -11.20 -8.81
CA SER A 58 -4.39 -12.07 -9.66
C SER A 58 -3.60 -12.92 -10.67
N GLN A 59 -2.43 -12.48 -11.14
CA GLN A 59 -1.60 -13.24 -12.09
C GLN A 59 -0.94 -14.48 -11.47
N PRO A 60 -0.23 -14.41 -10.32
CA PRO A 60 0.24 -15.62 -9.66
C PRO A 60 -0.92 -16.49 -9.17
N LEU A 61 -2.02 -15.91 -8.69
CA LEU A 61 -3.21 -16.70 -8.32
C LEU A 61 -3.81 -17.45 -9.52
N LYS A 62 -3.93 -16.79 -10.68
CA LYS A 62 -4.39 -17.42 -11.93
C LYS A 62 -3.49 -18.57 -12.32
N LYS A 63 -2.17 -18.41 -12.20
CA LYS A 63 -1.22 -19.51 -12.48
C LYS A 63 -1.42 -20.67 -11.52
N VAL A 64 -1.59 -20.42 -10.22
CA VAL A 64 -1.84 -21.49 -9.23
C VAL A 64 -3.15 -22.23 -9.53
N VAL A 65 -4.25 -21.49 -9.74
CA VAL A 65 -5.55 -22.08 -10.09
C VAL A 65 -5.46 -22.84 -11.42
N ALA A 66 -4.80 -22.29 -12.42
CA ALA A 66 -4.61 -22.96 -13.70
C ALA A 66 -3.77 -24.23 -13.59
N THR A 67 -2.76 -24.26 -12.72
CA THR A 67 -1.98 -25.46 -12.43
C THR A 67 -2.82 -26.53 -11.72
N ILE A 68 -3.64 -26.15 -10.73
CA ILE A 68 -4.51 -27.10 -10.00
C ILE A 68 -5.60 -27.67 -10.93
N TRP A 69 -6.15 -26.85 -11.82
CA TRP A 69 -7.23 -27.24 -12.74
C TRP A 69 -6.76 -27.65 -14.14
N HIS A 70 -5.45 -27.76 -14.38
CA HIS A 70 -4.85 -28.04 -15.70
C HIS A 70 -5.36 -27.14 -16.85
N LEU A 71 -5.69 -25.89 -16.55
CA LEU A 71 -6.19 -24.94 -17.54
C LEU A 71 -5.03 -24.32 -18.32
N GLN A 72 -5.11 -24.34 -19.64
CA GLN A 72 -4.18 -23.61 -20.51
C GLN A 72 -4.52 -22.11 -20.45
N LEU A 73 -3.66 -21.33 -19.79
CA LEU A 73 -3.73 -19.87 -19.81
C LEU A 73 -3.18 -19.36 -21.14
N LYS A 74 -4.04 -18.69 -21.93
CA LYS A 74 -3.68 -18.06 -23.21
C LYS A 74 -3.20 -16.63 -23.01
#